data_AF-A0A059LMK4-F1
#
_entry.id   AF-A0A059LMK4-F1
#
_cell.length_a   1.000
_cell.length_b   1.000
_cell.length_c   1.000
_cell.angle_alpha   90.00
_cell.angle_beta   90.00
_cell.angle_gamma   90.00
#
_symmetry.space_group_name_H-M   'P 1'
#
loop_
_entity.id
_entity.type
_entity.pdbx_description
1 polymer ?
#
loop_
_entity_poly.entity_id
_entity_poly.type
_entity_poly.pdbx_seq_one_letter_code
_entity_poly.pdbx_strand_id
1 'polypeptide(L)'
;RAAGDLERSRAALEEWSAQAYGEAFSAWIHVLAVRLFVESVLRYGLPPLFMPVLVRPTPKGAAHLRKALAKRFKSAGSDHWVGGESAAGEAETFPYVSFSLDIEEHM
;
A
#
# COMPACT_ATOMS: atom_id res chain seq x y z
N ARG A 1 12.48 -44.77 9.81
CA ARG A 1 11.01 -44.58 9.76
C ARG A 1 10.65 -43.19 10.26
N ALA A 2 10.93 -42.84 11.53
CA ALA A 2 10.70 -41.47 12.07
C ALA A 2 11.30 -40.30 11.25
N ALA A 3 12.54 -40.43 10.73
CA ALA A 3 13.16 -39.39 9.90
C ALA A 3 12.41 -39.13 8.58
N GLY A 4 11.80 -40.16 7.99
CA GLY A 4 11.01 -40.02 6.75
C GLY A 4 9.62 -39.42 6.99
N ASP A 5 9.06 -39.60 8.19
CA ASP A 5 7.80 -38.99 8.59
C ASP A 5 7.97 -37.49 8.88
N LEU A 6 9.10 -37.10 9.48
CA LEU A 6 9.45 -35.71 9.71
C LEU A 6 9.60 -34.94 8.40
N GLU A 7 10.35 -35.49 7.43
CA GLU A 7 10.59 -34.81 6.14
C GLU A 7 9.28 -34.59 5.36
N ARG A 8 8.38 -35.58 5.38
CA ARG A 8 7.05 -35.45 4.76
C ARG A 8 6.20 -34.39 5.44
N SER A 9 6.23 -34.34 6.78
CA SER A 9 5.46 -33.35 7.54
C SER A 9 5.99 -31.94 7.30
N ARG A 10 7.32 -31.79 7.19
CA ARG A 10 7.97 -30.53 6.86
C ARG A 10 7.57 -30.04 5.47
N ALA A 11 7.69 -30.91 4.45
CA ALA A 11 7.32 -30.55 3.08
C ALA A 11 5.84 -30.13 2.96
N ALA A 12 4.94 -30.87 3.62
CA ALA A 12 3.53 -30.51 3.67
C ALA A 12 3.30 -29.16 4.34
N LEU A 13 4.00 -28.87 5.45
CA LEU A 13 3.88 -27.58 6.14
C LEU A 13 4.41 -26.43 5.28
N GLU A 14 5.52 -26.62 4.57
CA GLU A 14 6.09 -25.61 3.67
C GLU A 14 5.11 -25.27 2.54
N GLU A 15 4.50 -26.28 1.91
CA GLU A 15 3.48 -26.10 0.86
C GLU A 15 2.24 -25.37 1.38
N TRP A 16 1.70 -25.82 2.52
CA TRP A 16 0.52 -25.20 3.14
C TRP A 16 0.79 -23.76 3.55
N SER A 17 1.97 -23.48 4.09
CA SER A 17 2.36 -22.12 4.51
C SER A 17 2.49 -21.19 3.31
N ALA A 18 3.07 -21.66 2.21
CA ALA A 18 3.19 -20.87 0.98
C ALA A 18 1.81 -20.53 0.38
N GLN A 19 0.89 -21.51 0.36
CA GLN A 19 -0.47 -21.27 -0.12
C GLN A 19 -1.22 -20.29 0.79
N ALA A 20 -1.21 -20.53 2.10
CA ALA A 20 -1.89 -19.67 3.07
C ALA A 20 -1.35 -18.23 3.05
N TYR A 21 -0.03 -18.06 2.88
CA TYR A 21 0.58 -16.75 2.71
C TYR A 21 0.07 -16.05 1.43
N GLY A 22 0.00 -16.75 0.30
CA GLY A 22 -0.52 -16.20 -0.95
C GLY A 22 -1.97 -15.72 -0.83
N GLU A 23 -2.81 -16.51 -0.15
CA GLU A 23 -4.21 -16.17 0.12
C GLU A 23 -4.31 -14.93 1.04
N ALA A 24 -3.56 -14.92 2.15
CA ALA A 24 -3.55 -13.80 3.09
C ALA A 24 -3.01 -12.51 2.45
N PHE A 25 -1.93 -12.59 1.67
CA PHE A 25 -1.36 -11.45 0.96
C PHE A 25 -2.34 -10.89 -0.07
N SER A 26 -3.01 -11.76 -0.84
CA SER A 26 -4.05 -11.34 -1.77
C SER A 26 -5.18 -10.61 -1.06
N ALA A 27 -5.71 -11.18 0.04
CA ALA A 27 -6.76 -10.54 0.83
C ALA A 27 -6.33 -9.16 1.37
N TRP A 28 -5.08 -9.04 1.84
CA TRP A 28 -4.51 -7.77 2.29
C TRP A 28 -4.47 -6.72 1.17
N ILE A 29 -4.01 -7.08 -0.03
CA ILE A 29 -4.00 -6.18 -1.20
C ILE A 29 -5.43 -5.74 -1.58
N HIS A 30 -6.42 -6.62 -1.49
CA HIS A 30 -7.82 -6.25 -1.75
C HIS A 30 -8.33 -5.18 -0.77
N VAL A 31 -8.02 -5.34 0.53
CA VAL A 31 -8.40 -4.34 1.55
C VAL A 31 -7.73 -2.99 1.26
N LEU A 32 -6.46 -2.99 0.84
CA LEU A 32 -5.74 -1.77 0.47
C LEU A 32 -6.34 -1.10 -0.78
N ALA A 33 -6.78 -1.88 -1.76
CA ALA A 33 -7.46 -1.34 -2.94
C ALA A 33 -8.80 -0.67 -2.57
N VAL A 34 -9.58 -1.30 -1.68
CA VAL A 34 -10.82 -0.70 -1.14
C VAL A 34 -10.52 0.58 -0.39
N ARG A 35 -9.49 0.59 0.47
CA ARG A 35 -9.05 1.80 1.19
C ARG A 35 -8.69 2.93 0.21
N LEU A 36 -7.87 2.63 -0.79
CA LEU A 36 -7.46 3.61 -1.81
C LEU A 36 -8.66 4.20 -2.56
N PHE A 37 -9.61 3.34 -2.94
CA PHE A 37 -10.83 3.75 -3.61
C PHE A 37 -11.69 4.67 -2.74
N VAL A 38 -11.96 4.27 -1.48
CA VAL A 38 -12.77 5.06 -0.55
C VAL A 38 -12.13 6.42 -0.28
N GLU A 39 -10.83 6.47 0.03
CA GLU A 39 -10.12 7.74 0.23
C GLU A 39 -10.16 8.63 -1.03
N SER A 40 -10.05 8.02 -2.22
CA SER A 40 -10.13 8.76 -3.50
C SER A 40 -11.52 9.33 -3.75
N VAL A 41 -12.59 8.59 -3.46
CA VAL A 41 -13.97 9.09 -3.58
C VAL A 41 -14.23 10.20 -2.55
N LEU A 42 -13.78 10.04 -1.31
CA LEU A 42 -13.94 11.06 -0.27
C LEU A 42 -13.18 12.35 -0.60
N ARG A 43 -12.02 12.23 -1.26
CA ARG A 43 -11.18 13.39 -1.56
C ARG A 43 -11.51 14.06 -2.89
N TYR A 44 -11.88 13.29 -3.91
CA TYR A 44 -12.10 13.79 -5.28
C TYR A 44 -13.57 13.81 -5.71
N GLY A 45 -14.45 13.16 -4.96
CA GLY A 45 -15.89 13.11 -5.24
C GLY A 45 -16.27 12.09 -6.31
N LEU A 46 -17.53 12.21 -6.77
CA LEU A 46 -18.11 11.38 -7.82
C LEU A 46 -18.30 12.21 -9.11
N PRO A 47 -18.27 11.58 -10.30
CA PRO A 47 -17.98 10.16 -10.54
C PRO A 47 -16.50 9.80 -10.30
N PRO A 48 -16.17 8.54 -9.98
CA PRO A 48 -14.80 8.13 -9.65
C PRO A 48 -13.93 8.09 -10.91
N LEU A 49 -13.29 9.22 -11.23
CA LEU A 49 -12.39 9.39 -12.37
C LEU A 49 -10.94 9.50 -11.90
N PHE A 50 -10.40 8.39 -11.39
CA PHE A 50 -9.02 8.33 -10.91
C PHE A 50 -8.35 7.01 -11.31
N MET A 51 -7.01 7.04 -11.41
CA MET A 51 -6.18 5.89 -11.76
C MET A 51 -5.29 5.52 -10.56
N PRO A 52 -5.50 4.37 -9.91
CA PRO A 52 -4.60 3.90 -8.87
C PRO A 52 -3.27 3.45 -9.48
N VAL A 53 -2.17 3.74 -8.80
CA VAL A 53 -0.81 3.35 -9.25
C VAL A 53 -0.02 2.82 -8.06
N LEU A 54 0.61 1.66 -8.22
CA LEU A 54 1.61 1.13 -7.30
C LEU A 54 3.00 1.50 -7.81
N VAL A 55 3.81 2.16 -6.97
CA VAL A 55 5.16 2.57 -7.34
C VAL A 55 6.15 2.07 -6.30
N ARG A 56 7.18 1.34 -6.75
CA ARG A 56 8.36 0.99 -5.95
C ARG A 56 9.48 1.97 -6.30
N PRO A 57 9.67 3.08 -5.56
CA PRO A 57 10.77 4.00 -5.82
C PRO A 57 12.11 3.38 -5.42
N THR A 58 13.18 3.80 -6.08
CA THR A 58 14.53 3.54 -5.57
C THR A 58 14.74 4.31 -4.26
N PRO A 59 15.60 3.84 -3.34
CA PRO A 59 15.84 4.54 -2.07
C PRO A 59 16.22 6.02 -2.23
N LYS A 60 17.00 6.35 -3.27
CA LYS A 60 17.39 7.73 -3.59
C LYS A 60 16.32 8.50 -4.37
N GLY A 61 15.42 7.80 -5.06
CA GLY A 61 14.39 8.38 -5.92
C GLY A 61 13.09 8.75 -5.19
N ALA A 62 12.84 8.16 -4.01
CA ALA A 62 11.59 8.35 -3.27
C ALA A 62 11.29 9.83 -2.98
N ALA A 63 12.26 10.56 -2.43
CA ALA A 63 12.10 11.99 -2.14
C ALA A 63 11.83 12.83 -3.40
N HIS A 64 12.51 12.51 -4.51
CA HIS A 64 12.31 13.19 -5.79
C HIS A 64 10.91 12.93 -6.37
N LEU A 65 10.45 11.67 -6.32
CA LEU A 65 9.11 11.28 -6.75
C LEU A 65 8.04 12.02 -5.94
N ARG A 66 8.15 12.02 -4.60
CA ARG A 66 7.21 12.73 -3.72
C ARG A 66 7.14 14.22 -4.06
N LYS A 67 8.30 14.87 -4.26
CA LYS A 67 8.37 16.28 -4.67
C LYS A 67 7.73 16.55 -6.04
N ALA A 68 7.98 15.69 -7.02
CA ALA A 68 7.41 15.82 -8.36
C ALA A 68 5.88 15.66 -8.34
N LEU A 69 5.36 14.65 -7.65
CA LEU A 69 3.93 14.43 -7.49
C LEU A 69 3.26 15.56 -6.71
N ALA A 70 3.88 16.03 -5.61
CA ALA A 70 3.37 17.15 -4.84
C ALA A 70 3.25 18.41 -5.71
N LYS A 71 4.27 18.72 -6.51
CA LYS A 71 4.22 19.84 -7.46
C LYS A 71 3.10 19.69 -8.49
N ARG A 72 2.87 18.48 -9.01
CA ARG A 72 1.88 18.22 -10.06
C ARG A 72 0.43 18.26 -9.56
N PHE A 73 0.19 17.88 -8.31
CA PHE A 73 -1.16 17.75 -7.74
C PHE A 73 -1.54 18.84 -6.73
N LYS A 74 -0.65 19.79 -6.44
CA LYS A 74 -0.91 20.94 -5.53
C LYS A 74 -2.14 21.79 -5.91
N SER A 75 -2.56 21.80 -7.18
CA SER A 75 -3.66 22.64 -7.67
C SER A 75 -5.04 21.96 -7.63
N ALA A 76 -5.15 20.67 -7.31
CA ALA A 76 -6.37 19.88 -7.47
C ALA A 76 -7.28 19.89 -6.22
N GLY A 77 -7.59 21.08 -5.68
CA GLY A 77 -8.49 21.22 -4.52
C GLY A 77 -7.86 20.82 -3.17
N SER A 78 -6.54 20.70 -3.11
CA SER A 78 -5.81 20.22 -1.92
C SER A 78 -5.54 21.28 -0.85
N ASP A 79 -5.87 22.55 -1.07
CA ASP A 79 -5.57 23.62 -0.10
C ASP A 79 -6.22 23.40 1.27
N HIS A 80 -7.37 22.70 1.32
CA HIS A 80 -8.04 22.33 2.57
C HIS A 80 -7.36 21.19 3.35
N TRP A 81 -6.53 20.40 2.68
CA TRP A 81 -5.91 19.19 3.25
C TRP A 81 -4.42 19.36 3.53
N VAL A 82 -3.76 20.34 2.89
CA VAL A 82 -2.32 20.61 3.06
C VAL A 82 -2.02 21.45 4.31
N GLY A 83 -3.05 22.02 4.97
CA GLY A 83 -2.88 22.96 6.09
C GLY A 83 -3.75 22.71 7.32
N GLY A 84 -4.46 21.58 7.40
CA GLY A 84 -5.17 21.22 8.63
C GLY A 84 -4.21 20.55 9.60
N GLU A 85 -4.00 21.13 10.78
CA GLU A 85 -3.49 20.40 11.95
C GLU A 85 -4.42 19.20 12.18
N SER A 86 -4.06 18.06 11.61
CA SER A 86 -4.76 16.82 11.85
C SER A 86 -4.39 16.38 13.27
N ALA A 87 -5.40 16.36 14.14
CA ALA A 87 -5.36 15.79 15.48
C ALA A 87 -5.11 14.26 15.50
N ALA A 88 -4.75 13.66 14.36
CA ALA A 88 -4.29 12.29 14.21
C ALA A 88 -2.84 12.37 13.71
N GLY A 89 -1.91 12.01 14.61
CA GLY A 89 -0.50 12.41 14.59
C GLY A 89 0.26 12.25 13.28
N GLU A 90 1.20 13.17 13.07
CA GLU A 90 2.40 13.13 12.19
C GLU A 90 2.33 12.29 10.89
N ALA A 91 1.17 12.16 10.26
CA ALA A 91 1.06 11.51 8.97
C ALA A 91 1.50 12.50 7.89
N GLU A 92 2.52 12.13 7.10
CA GLU A 92 2.96 12.89 5.93
C GLU A 92 1.77 13.10 4.98
N THR A 93 1.18 14.29 5.03
CA THR A 93 -0.02 14.60 4.27
C THR A 93 0.39 15.10 2.88
N PHE A 94 0.08 14.30 1.86
CA PHE A 94 0.30 14.67 0.46
C PHE A 94 -0.96 15.31 -0.15
N PRO A 95 -0.81 16.15 -1.20
CA PRO A 95 -1.96 16.73 -1.92
C PRO A 95 -2.74 15.69 -2.76
N TYR A 96 -2.31 14.43 -2.74
CA TYR A 96 -2.96 13.29 -3.40
C TYR A 96 -3.14 12.14 -2.40
N VAL A 97 -4.07 11.23 -2.68
CA VAL A 97 -4.26 10.01 -1.88
C VAL A 97 -3.04 9.10 -2.05
N SER A 98 -2.38 8.74 -0.95
CA SER A 98 -1.27 7.79 -0.97
C SER A 98 -1.05 7.16 0.40
N PHE A 99 -0.62 5.90 0.40
CA PHE A 99 -0.07 5.21 1.56
C PHE A 99 1.17 4.42 1.13
N SER A 100 2.04 4.12 2.09
CA SER A 100 3.21 3.27 1.87
C SER A 100 2.84 1.81 2.16
N LEU A 101 3.47 0.90 1.41
CA LEU A 101 3.38 -0.53 1.64
C LEU A 101 4.76 -1.03 2.02
N ASP A 102 4.90 -1.47 3.27
CA ASP A 102 6.11 -2.08 3.77
C ASP A 102 6.06 -3.57 3.44
N ILE A 103 6.72 -3.94 2.35
CA ILE A 103 6.91 -5.33 1.95
C ILE A 103 8.38 -5.65 2.21
N GLU A 104 8.66 -6.35 3.31
CA GLU A 104 10.01 -6.80 3.63
C GLU A 104 10.51 -7.78 2.55
N GLU A 105 11.73 -7.59 2.04
CA GLU A 105 12.32 -8.41 0.96
C GLU A 105 12.87 -9.76 1.47
N HIS A 106 12.48 -10.21 2.66
CA HIS A 106 12.96 -11.47 3.23
C HIS A 106 12.11 -12.65 2.77
N MET A 107 12.22 -12.97 1.47
CA MET A 107 11.82 -14.26 0.92
C MET A 107 12.92 -14.78 -0.01
#